data_AF-A0A842YC51-F1
#
_entry.id   AF-A0A842YC51-F1
#
_cell.length_a   1.000
_cell.length_b   1.000
_cell.length_c   1.000
_cell.angle_alpha   90.00
_cell.angle_beta   90.00
_cell.angle_gamma   90.00
#
_symmetry.space_group_name_H-M   'P 1'
#
loop_
_entity.id
_entity.type
_entity.pdbx_description
1 polymer ?
#
loop_
_entity_poly.entity_id
_entity_poly.type
_entity_poly.pdbx_seq_one_letter_code
_entity_poly.pdbx_strand_id
1 'polypeptide(L)'
;EDIFEAVFVEKHPLFRILAILDDVAGETAEELLTNTINRLNKELSNSPDLLNLFFVELVEMDGKHIPKAIETNFPPDSKFMRQIFALKKELRDIREPVLVRALIGTIFANIIFNWFIGDSKSRRWGTQTEMTDVLLRGILKDK
;
A
#
# COMPACT_ATOMS: atom_id res chain seq x y z
N GLU A 1 -7.58 26.17 -4.30
CA GLU A 1 -7.65 24.80 -4.82
C GLU A 1 -6.34 24.43 -5.48
N ASP A 2 -5.89 25.21 -6.46
CA ASP A 2 -4.66 24.97 -7.24
C ASP A 2 -3.38 24.80 -6.39
N ILE A 3 -3.24 25.57 -5.30
CA ILE A 3 -2.11 25.41 -4.36
C ILE A 3 -2.20 24.06 -3.62
N PHE A 4 -3.41 23.65 -3.22
CA PHE A 4 -3.61 22.37 -2.57
C PHE A 4 -3.37 21.23 -3.56
N GLU A 5 -3.85 21.34 -4.80
CA GLU A 5 -3.57 20.35 -5.86
C GLU A 5 -2.07 20.21 -6.12
N ALA A 6 -1.33 21.32 -6.25
CA ALA A 6 0.12 21.27 -6.45
C ALA A 6 0.84 20.62 -5.26
N VAL A 7 0.49 21.00 -4.03
CA VAL A 7 1.04 20.39 -2.81
C VAL A 7 0.64 18.92 -2.70
N PHE A 8 -0.60 18.58 -3.06
CA PHE A 8 -1.09 17.22 -3.08
C PHE A 8 -0.27 16.40 -4.07
N VAL A 9 -0.18 16.81 -5.34
CA VAL A 9 0.54 16.08 -6.39
C VAL A 9 2.06 15.97 -6.12
N GLU A 10 2.67 16.91 -5.40
CA GLU A 10 4.12 16.85 -5.13
C GLU A 10 4.47 16.19 -3.77
N LYS A 11 3.65 16.40 -2.75
CA LYS A 11 3.98 16.04 -1.36
C LYS A 11 3.09 14.95 -0.79
N HIS A 12 2.06 14.50 -1.52
CA HIS A 12 1.10 13.59 -0.93
C HIS A 12 1.77 12.26 -0.54
N PRO A 13 1.49 11.77 0.68
CA PRO A 13 2.01 10.51 1.23
C PRO A 13 1.84 9.28 0.34
N LEU A 14 0.80 9.27 -0.49
CA LEU A 14 0.57 8.22 -1.48
C LEU A 14 1.83 7.97 -2.33
N PHE A 15 2.58 9.01 -2.72
CA PHE A 15 3.76 8.81 -3.56
C PHE A 15 4.93 8.16 -2.84
N ARG A 16 5.03 8.32 -1.52
CA ARG A 16 6.03 7.58 -0.73
C ARG A 16 5.70 6.10 -0.70
N ILE A 17 4.42 5.76 -0.55
CA ILE A 17 3.92 4.38 -0.65
C ILE A 17 4.26 3.80 -2.04
N LEU A 18 3.96 4.53 -3.10
CA LEU A 18 4.22 4.09 -4.48
C LEU A 18 5.73 3.95 -4.78
N ALA A 19 6.56 4.86 -4.29
CA ALA A 19 8.02 4.77 -4.43
C ALA A 19 8.58 3.56 -3.68
N ILE A 20 8.05 3.23 -2.50
CA ILE A 20 8.43 2.02 -1.75
C ILE A 20 8.08 0.76 -2.55
N LEU A 21 6.91 0.72 -3.20
CA LEU A 21 6.55 -0.41 -4.06
C LEU A 21 7.61 -0.63 -5.15
N ASP A 22 8.09 0.46 -5.76
CA ASP A 22 9.05 0.37 -6.87
C ASP A 22 10.47 -0.02 -6.43
N ASP A 23 10.86 0.36 -5.21
CA ASP A 23 12.19 0.05 -4.65
C ASP A 23 12.32 -1.39 -4.18
N VAL A 24 11.25 -1.95 -3.61
CA VAL A 24 11.26 -3.29 -3.00
C VAL A 24 11.52 -4.39 -4.06
N ALA A 25 12.30 -5.38 -3.65
CA ALA A 25 12.59 -6.58 -4.43
C ALA A 25 12.42 -7.85 -3.59
N GLY A 26 12.25 -8.98 -4.27
CA GLY A 26 12.25 -10.32 -3.68
C GLY A 26 12.51 -11.37 -4.76
N GLU A 27 13.15 -12.47 -4.38
CA GLU A 27 13.48 -13.57 -5.29
C GLU A 27 12.26 -14.49 -5.55
N THR A 28 11.30 -14.48 -4.62
CA THR A 28 10.03 -15.21 -4.70
C THR A 28 8.84 -14.27 -4.52
N ALA A 29 7.64 -14.71 -4.92
CA ALA A 29 6.41 -13.94 -4.69
C ALA A 29 6.17 -13.69 -3.19
N GLU A 30 6.41 -14.70 -2.36
CA GLU A 30 6.26 -14.61 -0.91
C GLU A 30 7.21 -13.56 -0.32
N GLU A 31 8.48 -13.59 -0.72
CA GLU A 31 9.48 -12.65 -0.25
C GLU A 31 9.19 -11.22 -0.72
N LEU A 32 8.86 -11.04 -2.01
CA LEU A 32 8.52 -9.73 -2.56
C LEU A 32 7.37 -9.08 -1.79
N LEU A 33 6.28 -9.82 -1.59
CA LEU A 33 5.09 -9.32 -0.89
C LEU A 33 5.38 -9.07 0.58
N THR A 34 6.09 -9.97 1.26
CA THR A 34 6.48 -9.81 2.66
C THR A 34 7.36 -8.59 2.87
N ASN A 35 8.39 -8.41 2.04
CA ASN A 35 9.28 -7.25 2.07
C ASN A 35 8.49 -5.95 1.83
N THR A 36 7.55 -5.99 0.90
CA THR A 36 6.69 -4.85 0.58
C THR A 36 5.84 -4.43 1.79
N ILE A 37 5.15 -5.39 2.40
CA ILE A 37 4.30 -5.15 3.57
C ILE A 37 5.13 -4.61 4.74
N ASN A 38 6.28 -5.22 5.02
CA ASN A 38 7.16 -4.79 6.10
C ASN A 38 7.69 -3.36 5.89
N ARG A 39 8.11 -3.03 4.67
CA ARG A 39 8.66 -1.71 4.34
C ARG A 39 7.58 -0.62 4.43
N LEU A 40 6.39 -0.91 3.92
CA LEU A 40 5.26 0.00 3.96
C LEU A 40 4.80 0.26 5.40
N ASN A 41 4.60 -0.77 6.21
CA ASN A 41 4.24 -0.59 7.61
C ASN A 41 5.28 0.25 8.37
N LYS A 42 6.58 -0.01 8.14
CA LYS A 42 7.64 0.77 8.78
C LYS A 42 7.60 2.26 8.39
N GLU A 43 7.41 2.58 7.11
CA GLU A 43 7.31 3.98 6.66
C GLU A 43 6.12 4.69 7.32
N LEU A 44 5.00 3.99 7.37
CA LEU A 44 3.72 4.51 7.85
C LEU A 44 3.73 4.72 9.37
N SER A 45 4.29 3.79 10.15
CA SER A 45 4.44 3.96 11.60
C SER A 45 5.32 5.17 11.98
N ASN A 46 6.27 5.56 11.12
CA ASN A 46 7.17 6.67 11.39
C ASN A 46 6.60 8.04 10.97
N SER A 47 5.43 8.05 10.32
CA SER A 47 4.91 9.28 9.70
C SER A 47 3.41 9.44 9.99
N PRO A 48 3.02 9.73 11.24
CA PRO A 48 1.61 9.89 11.63
C PRO A 48 0.90 11.01 10.86
N ASP A 49 1.64 12.04 10.45
CA ASP A 49 1.11 13.17 9.67
C ASP A 49 0.71 12.78 8.24
N LEU A 50 1.11 11.60 7.74
CA LEU A 50 0.72 11.13 6.41
C LEU A 50 -0.80 10.97 6.29
N LEU A 51 -1.47 10.60 7.39
CA LEU A 51 -2.91 10.42 7.37
C LEU A 51 -3.68 11.74 7.26
N ASN A 52 -3.12 12.83 7.78
CA ASN A 52 -3.79 14.12 7.81
C ASN A 52 -4.08 14.62 6.38
N LEU A 53 -3.10 14.52 5.48
CA LEU A 53 -3.29 14.94 4.08
C LEU A 53 -4.28 14.04 3.33
N PHE A 54 -4.27 12.73 3.61
CA PHE A 54 -5.27 11.80 3.07
C PHE A 54 -6.69 12.16 3.55
N PHE A 55 -6.85 12.49 4.83
CA PHE A 55 -8.16 12.88 5.36
C PHE A 55 -8.64 14.21 4.80
N VAL A 56 -7.75 15.21 4.68
CA VAL A 56 -8.12 16.49 4.05
C VAL A 56 -8.58 16.27 2.61
N GLU A 57 -7.88 15.43 1.84
CA GLU A 57 -8.31 15.12 0.47
C GLU A 57 -9.67 14.43 0.42
N LEU A 58 -9.93 13.46 1.31
CA LEU A 58 -11.19 12.73 1.31
C LEU A 58 -12.37 13.55 1.83
N VAL A 59 -12.15 14.44 2.81
CA VAL A 59 -13.22 15.17 3.51
C VAL A 59 -13.47 16.54 2.89
N GLU A 60 -12.41 17.29 2.58
CA GLU A 60 -12.52 18.69 2.12
C GLU A 60 -12.52 18.80 0.58
N MET A 61 -11.88 17.85 -0.11
CA MET A 61 -11.66 17.90 -1.56
C MET A 61 -12.41 16.83 -2.35
N ASP A 62 -13.17 15.96 -1.68
CA ASP A 62 -13.95 14.85 -2.27
C ASP A 62 -13.11 13.90 -3.14
N GLY A 63 -11.81 13.75 -2.82
CA GLY A 63 -10.91 12.85 -3.55
C GLY A 63 -10.60 13.26 -5.00
N LYS A 64 -10.94 14.47 -5.42
CA LYS A 64 -10.86 14.91 -6.83
C LYS A 64 -9.44 14.90 -7.42
N HIS A 65 -8.40 14.98 -6.58
CA HIS A 65 -7.01 15.04 -7.04
C HIS A 65 -6.37 13.63 -7.11
N ILE A 66 -6.99 12.62 -6.50
CA ILE A 66 -6.47 11.24 -6.47
C ILE A 66 -6.24 10.65 -7.87
N PRO A 67 -7.17 10.76 -8.85
CA PRO A 67 -6.96 10.19 -10.18
C PRO A 67 -5.73 10.79 -10.88
N LYS A 68 -5.57 12.11 -10.81
CA LYS A 68 -4.43 12.81 -11.43
C LYS A 68 -3.11 12.46 -10.76
N ALA A 69 -3.11 12.35 -9.44
CA ALA A 69 -1.97 11.90 -8.66
C ALA A 69 -1.51 10.49 -9.06
N ILE A 70 -2.44 9.54 -9.22
CA ILE A 70 -2.14 8.16 -9.64
C ILE A 70 -1.57 8.14 -11.05
N GLU A 71 -2.21 8.83 -12.00
CA GLU A 71 -1.73 8.91 -13.39
C GLU A 71 -0.30 9.46 -13.48
N THR A 72 0.00 10.47 -12.68
CA THR A 72 1.29 11.17 -12.72
C THR A 72 2.42 10.36 -12.07
N ASN A 73 2.13 9.62 -11.01
CA ASN A 73 3.17 9.08 -10.12
C ASN A 73 3.19 7.54 -10.02
N PHE A 74 2.20 6.83 -10.55
CA PHE A 74 2.20 5.36 -10.60
C PHE A 74 1.94 4.87 -12.01
N PRO A 75 2.97 4.85 -12.87
CA PRO A 75 2.80 4.43 -14.23
C PRO A 75 2.51 2.91 -14.29
N PRO A 76 1.69 2.44 -15.23
CA PRO A 76 1.31 1.02 -15.35
C PRO A 76 2.48 0.05 -15.51
N ASP A 77 3.63 0.55 -15.97
CA ASP A 77 4.87 -0.20 -16.22
C ASP A 77 5.89 -0.10 -15.07
N SER A 78 5.45 0.24 -13.87
CA SER A 78 6.32 0.30 -12.67
C SER A 78 7.12 -0.99 -12.47
N LYS A 79 8.31 -0.87 -11.87
CA LYS A 79 9.19 -2.00 -11.54
C LYS A 79 8.46 -2.99 -10.63
N PHE A 80 7.63 -2.51 -9.71
CA PHE A 80 6.79 -3.39 -8.90
C PHE A 80 5.87 -4.27 -9.75
N MET A 81 5.14 -3.68 -10.69
CA MET A 81 4.25 -4.43 -11.59
C MET A 81 5.04 -5.46 -12.40
N ARG A 82 6.20 -5.09 -12.94
CA ARG A 82 7.08 -6.01 -13.68
C ARG A 82 7.49 -7.23 -12.83
N GLN A 83 7.82 -7.03 -11.56
CA GLN A 83 8.16 -8.12 -10.65
C GLN A 83 6.95 -9.03 -10.37
N ILE A 84 5.77 -8.46 -10.15
CA ILE A 84 4.52 -9.24 -9.99
C ILE A 84 4.23 -10.09 -11.23
N PHE A 85 4.39 -9.52 -12.43
CA PHE A 85 4.22 -10.26 -13.69
C PHE A 85 5.24 -11.39 -13.83
N ALA A 86 6.50 -11.17 -13.45
CA ALA A 86 7.55 -12.20 -13.52
C ALA A 86 7.28 -13.38 -12.58
N LEU A 87 6.69 -13.11 -11.41
CA LEU A 87 6.40 -14.10 -10.37
C LEU A 87 4.99 -14.69 -10.47
N LYS A 88 4.23 -14.40 -11.54
CA LYS A 88 2.82 -14.80 -11.72
C LYS A 88 2.56 -16.30 -11.55
N LYS A 89 3.56 -17.17 -11.82
CA LYS A 89 3.43 -18.63 -11.67
C LYS A 89 3.31 -19.08 -10.20
N GLU A 90 3.82 -18.29 -9.27
CA GLU A 90 3.75 -18.52 -7.82
C GLU A 90 2.49 -17.92 -7.19
N LEU A 91 1.77 -17.09 -7.96
CA LEU A 91 0.52 -16.47 -7.55
C LEU A 91 -0.67 -17.34 -7.94
N ARG A 92 -1.77 -17.19 -7.21
CA ARG A 92 -3.07 -17.74 -7.63
C ARG A 92 -3.51 -17.07 -8.94
N ASP A 93 -4.49 -17.68 -9.61
CA ASP A 93 -5.11 -17.10 -10.80
C ASP A 93 -5.96 -15.87 -10.43
N ILE A 94 -5.27 -14.75 -10.21
CA ILE A 94 -5.80 -13.46 -9.78
C ILE A 94 -5.35 -12.42 -10.81
N ARG A 95 -6.28 -11.55 -11.21
CA ARG A 95 -5.97 -10.40 -12.06
C ARG A 95 -5.04 -9.44 -11.31
N GLU A 96 -3.98 -8.98 -11.96
CA GLU A 96 -2.94 -8.13 -11.36
C GLU A 96 -3.49 -6.86 -10.70
N PRO A 97 -4.46 -6.13 -11.30
CA PRO A 97 -5.10 -4.99 -10.63
C PRO A 97 -5.80 -5.37 -9.32
N VAL A 98 -6.34 -6.58 -9.22
CA VAL A 98 -7.00 -7.09 -8.00
C VAL A 98 -5.95 -7.37 -6.92
N LEU A 99 -4.79 -7.93 -7.29
CA LEU A 99 -3.69 -8.16 -6.35
C LEU A 99 -3.17 -6.85 -5.77
N VAL A 100 -2.88 -5.86 -6.62
CA VAL A 100 -2.38 -4.56 -6.15
C VAL A 100 -3.42 -3.87 -5.26
N ARG A 101 -4.70 -3.94 -5.65
CA ARG A 101 -5.80 -3.42 -4.83
C ARG A 101 -5.89 -4.13 -3.47
N ALA A 102 -5.74 -5.45 -3.42
CA ALA A 102 -5.78 -6.22 -2.17
C ALA A 102 -4.62 -5.84 -1.26
N LEU A 103 -3.40 -5.76 -1.80
CA LEU A 103 -2.21 -5.37 -1.05
C LEU A 103 -2.33 -3.96 -0.45
N ILE A 104 -2.64 -2.97 -1.30
CA ILE A 104 -2.81 -1.58 -0.87
C ILE A 104 -3.99 -1.47 0.12
N GLY A 105 -5.11 -2.14 -0.17
CA GLY A 105 -6.30 -2.13 0.67
C GLY A 105 -6.06 -2.69 2.08
N THR A 106 -5.33 -3.80 2.21
CA THR A 106 -4.96 -4.36 3.52
C THR A 106 -4.07 -3.42 4.31
N ILE A 107 -3.14 -2.74 3.65
CA ILE A 107 -2.27 -1.75 4.29
C ILE A 107 -3.11 -0.57 4.78
N PHE A 108 -3.97 0.00 3.94
CA PHE A 108 -4.90 1.06 4.37
C PHE A 108 -5.80 0.63 5.53
N ALA A 109 -6.34 -0.59 5.48
CA ALA A 109 -7.16 -1.13 6.55
C ALA A 109 -6.38 -1.21 7.87
N ASN A 110 -5.14 -1.69 7.84
CA ASN A 110 -4.27 -1.75 9.02
C ASN A 110 -3.99 -0.36 9.59
N ILE A 111 -3.72 0.63 8.73
CA ILE A 111 -3.48 2.01 9.17
C ILE A 111 -4.70 2.59 9.87
N ILE A 112 -5.87 2.54 9.23
CA ILE A 112 -7.11 3.10 9.79
C ILE A 112 -7.48 2.39 11.09
N PHE A 113 -7.29 1.06 11.14
CA PHE A 113 -7.55 0.27 12.33
C PHE A 113 -6.65 0.69 13.51
N ASN A 114 -5.34 0.81 13.29
CA ASN A 114 -4.40 1.23 14.33
C ASN A 114 -4.64 2.67 14.79
N TRP A 115 -5.00 3.56 13.86
CA TRP A 115 -5.39 4.93 14.19
C TRP A 115 -6.64 4.97 15.09
N PHE A 116 -7.64 4.13 14.81
CA PHE A 116 -8.88 4.08 15.59
C PHE A 116 -8.72 3.45 16.98
N ILE A 117 -7.93 2.38 17.09
CA ILE A 117 -7.80 1.58 18.32
C ILE A 117 -6.65 2.07 19.22
N GLY A 118 -5.67 2.76 18.65
CA GLY A 118 -4.44 3.20 19.31
C GLY A 118 -3.39 2.08 19.40
N ASP A 119 -2.13 2.44 19.13
CA ASP A 119 -1.01 1.51 18.95
C ASP A 119 -0.76 0.58 20.16
N SER A 120 -1.08 1.05 21.37
CA SER A 120 -0.89 0.30 22.63
C SER A 120 -1.88 -0.86 22.83
N LYS A 121 -2.94 -0.95 22.00
CA LYS A 121 -3.95 -2.02 22.08
C LYS A 121 -3.95 -2.96 20.87
N SER A 122 -3.12 -2.69 19.86
CA SER A 122 -3.07 -3.43 18.59
C SER A 122 -2.78 -4.92 18.78
N ARG A 123 -1.84 -5.29 19.67
CA ARG A 123 -1.44 -6.69 19.91
C ARG A 123 -2.57 -7.63 20.33
N ARG A 124 -3.66 -7.11 20.93
CA ARG A 124 -4.83 -7.93 21.28
C ARG A 124 -5.62 -8.37 20.03
N TRP A 125 -5.48 -7.64 18.94
CA TRP A 125 -6.20 -7.84 17.69
C TRP A 125 -5.37 -8.57 16.63
N GLY A 126 -4.23 -9.13 17.05
CA GLY A 126 -3.28 -9.81 16.18
C GLY A 126 -2.01 -8.99 15.95
N THR A 127 -1.01 -9.67 15.43
CA THR A 127 0.28 -9.10 15.03
C THR A 127 0.31 -8.80 13.54
N GLN A 128 1.24 -7.93 13.13
CA GLN A 128 1.49 -7.68 11.71
C GLN A 128 1.80 -8.97 10.95
N THR A 129 2.55 -9.88 11.56
CA THR A 129 2.91 -11.18 10.96
C THR A 129 1.68 -12.03 10.68
N GLU A 130 0.73 -12.09 11.61
CA GLU A 130 -0.53 -12.83 11.41
C GLU A 130 -1.38 -12.21 10.31
N MET A 131 -1.44 -10.87 10.22
CA MET A 131 -2.14 -10.20 9.11
C MET A 131 -1.46 -10.46 7.76
N THR A 132 -0.12 -10.43 7.72
CA THR A 132 0.65 -10.75 6.52
C THR A 132 0.39 -12.19 6.09
N ASP A 133 0.40 -13.17 7.00
CA ASP A 133 0.09 -14.58 6.68
C ASP A 133 -1.31 -14.72 6.06
N VAL A 134 -2.33 -14.09 6.66
CA VAL A 134 -3.70 -14.10 6.12
C VAL A 134 -3.74 -13.55 4.70
N LEU A 135 -3.05 -12.44 4.44
CA LEU A 135 -3.00 -11.84 3.10
C LEU A 135 -2.27 -12.75 2.11
N LEU A 136 -1.12 -13.31 2.49
CA LEU A 136 -0.30 -14.14 1.62
C LEU A 136 -1.02 -15.45 1.24
N ARG A 137 -1.74 -16.09 2.17
CA ARG A 137 -2.58 -17.27 1.84
C ARG A 137 -3.69 -16.95 0.82
N GLY A 138 -4.14 -15.71 0.78
CA GLY A 138 -5.11 -15.24 -0.21
C GLY A 138 -4.51 -15.01 -1.60
N ILE A 139 -3.19 -14.82 -1.70
CA ILE A 139 -2.50 -14.39 -2.93
C ILE A 139 -1.62 -15.50 -3.52
N LEU A 140 -0.82 -16.16 -2.68
CA LEU A 140 0.11 -17.20 -3.09
C LEU A 140 -0.64 -18.47 -3.47
N LYS A 141 -0.13 -19.15 -4.49
CA LYS A 141 -0.63 -20.46 -4.88
C LYS A 141 -0.26 -21.47 -3.80
N ASP A 142 -1.20 -22.36 -3.48
CA ASP A 142 -0.90 -23.49 -2.60
C ASP A 142 0.23 -24.34 -3.22
N LYS A 143 1.19 -24.75 -2.39
CA LYS A 143 2.31 -25.62 -2.80
C LYS A 143 1.82 -27.01 -3.17
#